data_AF-A0A328R8K2-F1
#
_entry.id   AF-A0A328R8K2-F1
#
_cell.length_a   1.000
_cell.length_b   1.000
_cell.length_c   1.000
_cell.angle_alpha   90.00
_cell.angle_beta   90.00
_cell.angle_gamma   90.00
#
_symmetry.space_group_name_H-M   'P 1'
#
loop_
_entity.id
_entity.type
_entity.pdbx_description
1 polymer ?
#
loop_
_entity_poly.entity_id
_entity_poly.type
_entity_poly.pdbx_seq_one_letter_code
_entity_poly.pdbx_strand_id
1 'polypeptide(L)'
;MSDSHEEHSGHFIIPLKFYVMTLVALLILTVITVLVAQIDLGPLNIYVAMGVAAIKATFVILFFMGMKWEEGFNILIFIGCTAFLGLFLAFILLDGFTRTGVYSNEDEIINIKSPVKIISDTDYHNSH
;
A
#
# COMPACT_ATOMS: atom_id res chain seq x y z
N MET A 1 -47.07 24.14 33.60
CA MET A 1 -45.88 24.82 33.06
C MET A 1 -44.96 23.72 32.57
N SER A 2 -44.84 23.54 31.25
CA SER A 2 -44.04 22.50 30.61
C SER A 2 -42.63 23.03 30.37
N ASP A 3 -41.65 22.60 31.16
CA ASP A 3 -40.24 22.86 30.88
C ASP A 3 -39.72 21.81 29.89
N SER A 4 -39.68 22.23 28.63
CA SER A 4 -38.99 21.57 27.53
C SER A 4 -37.50 21.86 27.63
N HIS A 5 -36.74 20.93 28.19
CA HIS A 5 -35.28 20.87 28.02
C HIS A 5 -34.96 20.37 26.61
N GLU A 6 -34.92 21.28 25.64
CA GLU A 6 -34.27 21.05 24.34
C GLU A 6 -32.76 21.27 24.51
N GLU A 7 -32.05 20.19 24.82
CA GLU A 7 -30.59 20.14 24.71
C GLU A 7 -30.24 19.99 23.22
N HIS A 8 -29.99 21.11 22.54
CA HIS A 8 -29.42 21.09 21.20
C HIS A 8 -27.97 20.62 21.27
N SER A 9 -27.77 19.30 21.14
CA SER A 9 -26.48 18.68 20.87
C SER A 9 -25.89 19.25 19.59
N GLY A 10 -25.01 20.24 19.73
CA GLY A 10 -24.19 20.77 18.65
C GLY A 10 -23.23 19.70 18.14
N HIS A 11 -23.72 18.84 17.25
CA HIS A 11 -22.91 17.89 16.51
C HIS A 11 -21.89 18.69 15.68
N PHE A 12 -20.64 18.76 16.15
CA PHE A 12 -19.50 19.24 15.38
C PHE A 12 -19.24 18.26 14.24
N ILE A 13 -20.00 18.41 13.16
CA ILE A 13 -19.86 17.60 11.96
C ILE A 13 -18.74 18.25 11.15
N ILE A 14 -17.66 17.50 10.93
CA ILE A 14 -16.58 17.88 10.03
C ILE A 14 -17.22 18.14 8.65
N PRO A 15 -17.12 19.35 8.09
CA PRO A 15 -17.93 19.72 6.94
C PRO A 15 -17.53 18.85 5.73
N LEU A 16 -18.55 18.29 5.05
CA LEU A 16 -18.40 17.37 3.91
C LEU A 16 -17.48 17.90 2.80
N LYS A 17 -17.30 19.22 2.75
CA LYS A 17 -16.41 19.93 1.83
C LYS A 17 -14.97 19.40 1.84
N PHE A 18 -14.42 19.00 2.99
CA PHE A 18 -13.06 18.46 3.08
C PHE A 18 -12.92 17.08 2.43
N TYR A 19 -13.92 16.21 2.62
CA TYR A 19 -13.95 14.90 1.98
C TYR A 19 -14.10 15.02 0.46
N VAL A 20 -14.97 15.91 -0.02
CA VAL A 20 -15.17 16.15 -1.46
C VAL A 20 -13.92 16.74 -2.10
N MET A 21 -13.24 17.69 -1.45
CA MET A 21 -11.99 18.27 -1.97
C MET A 21 -10.87 17.22 -2.08
N THR A 22 -10.77 16.34 -1.09
CA THR A 22 -9.77 15.25 -1.09
C THR A 22 -10.09 14.21 -2.17
N LEU A 23 -11.37 13.87 -2.35
CA LEU A 23 -11.81 12.98 -3.42
C LEU A 23 -11.41 13.50 -4.80
N VAL A 24 -11.61 14.80 -5.04
CA VAL A 24 -11.20 15.45 -6.30
C VAL A 24 -9.68 15.40 -6.47
N ALA A 25 -8.91 15.71 -5.42
CA ALA A 25 -7.44 15.61 -5.46
C ALA A 25 -6.95 14.18 -5.78
N LEU A 26 -7.57 13.17 -5.16
CA LEU A 26 -7.27 11.76 -5.40
C LEU A 26 -7.68 11.30 -6.82
N LEU A 27 -8.80 11.82 -7.34
CA LEU A 27 -9.20 11.56 -8.72
C LEU A 27 -8.21 12.13 -9.71
N ILE A 28 -7.78 13.39 -9.53
CA ILE A 28 -6.76 14.04 -10.36
C ILE A 28 -5.47 13.21 -10.33
N LEU A 29 -5.01 12.83 -9.14
CA LEU A 29 -3.80 12.03 -9.00
C LEU A 29 -3.95 10.64 -9.63
N THR A 30 -5.15 10.09 -9.66
CA THR A 30 -5.47 8.82 -10.34
C THR A 30 -5.45 8.95 -11.85
N VAL A 31 -6.02 10.02 -12.40
CA VAL A 31 -5.91 10.31 -13.84
C VAL A 31 -4.44 10.46 -14.24
N ILE A 32 -3.66 11.20 -13.45
CA ILE A 32 -2.21 11.31 -13.66
C ILE A 32 -1.54 9.94 -13.63
N THR A 33 -1.94 9.05 -12.71
CA THR A 33 -1.38 7.68 -12.64
C THR A 33 -1.70 6.88 -13.90
N VAL A 34 -2.93 6.95 -14.40
CA VAL A 34 -3.33 6.22 -15.60
C VAL A 34 -2.56 6.74 -16.82
N LEU A 35 -2.35 8.05 -16.92
CA LEU A 35 -1.56 8.64 -17.99
C LEU A 35 -0.09 8.21 -17.91
N VAL A 36 0.50 8.25 -16.72
CA VAL A 36 1.87 7.81 -16.49
C VAL A 36 2.04 6.31 -16.75
N ALA A 37 1.06 5.49 -16.36
CA ALA A 37 1.07 4.05 -16.60
C ALA A 37 0.90 3.67 -18.08
N GLN A 38 0.34 4.55 -18.91
CA GLN A 38 0.28 4.36 -20.36
C GLN A 38 1.60 4.70 -21.06
N ILE A 39 2.53 5.37 -20.38
CA ILE A 39 3.86 5.65 -20.91
C ILE A 39 4.78 4.52 -20.48
N ASP A 40 5.26 3.76 -21.46
CA ASP A 40 6.18 2.65 -21.18
C ASP A 40 7.60 3.19 -20.95
N LEU A 41 7.90 3.47 -19.68
CA LEU A 41 9.20 3.94 -19.22
C LEU A 41 10.20 2.78 -19.02
N GLY A 42 9.84 1.56 -19.42
CA GLY A 42 10.65 0.37 -19.24
C GLY A 42 10.93 0.09 -17.75
N PRO A 43 12.18 -0.15 -17.32
CA PRO A 43 12.52 -0.46 -15.93
C PRO A 43 12.12 0.60 -14.92
N LEU A 44 11.92 1.86 -15.35
CA LEU A 44 11.54 2.96 -14.47
C LEU A 44 10.04 2.95 -14.10
N ASN A 45 9.21 2.19 -14.82
CA ASN A 45 7.76 2.17 -14.61
C ASN A 45 7.39 1.78 -13.16
N ILE A 46 8.07 0.79 -12.58
CA ILE A 46 7.81 0.35 -11.20
C ILE A 46 8.15 1.43 -10.17
N TYR A 47 9.27 2.14 -10.34
CA TYR A 47 9.69 3.20 -9.42
C TYR A 47 8.71 4.38 -9.48
N VAL A 48 8.28 4.75 -10.68
CA VAL A 48 7.29 5.81 -10.88
C VAL A 48 5.93 5.41 -10.30
N ALA A 49 5.47 4.18 -10.56
CA ALA A 49 4.23 3.66 -10.00
C ALA A 49 4.24 3.67 -8.45
N MET A 50 5.35 3.26 -7.84
CA MET A 50 5.55 3.32 -6.38
C MET A 50 5.59 4.75 -5.84
N GLY A 51 6.27 5.67 -6.53
CA GLY A 51 6.28 7.09 -6.16
C GLY A 51 4.87 7.71 -6.17
N VAL A 52 4.10 7.46 -7.24
CA VAL A 52 2.73 7.96 -7.35
C VAL A 52 1.81 7.33 -6.30
N ALA A 53 1.96 6.03 -6.03
CA ALA A 53 1.23 5.35 -4.97
C ALA A 53 1.53 5.95 -3.58
N ALA A 54 2.81 6.26 -3.29
CA ALA A 54 3.20 6.90 -2.04
C ALA A 54 2.57 8.29 -1.88
N ILE A 55 2.59 9.12 -2.92
CA ILE A 55 1.97 10.46 -2.90
C ILE A 55 0.46 10.34 -2.63
N LYS A 56 -0.23 9.38 -3.28
CA LYS A 56 -1.65 9.12 -3.01
C LYS A 56 -1.87 8.76 -1.55
N ALA A 57 -1.09 7.83 -1.01
CA ALA A 57 -1.19 7.41 0.38
C ALA A 57 -1.00 8.60 1.35
N THR A 58 -0.01 9.47 1.11
CA THR A 58 0.19 10.69 1.92
C THR A 58 -1.04 11.60 1.90
N PHE A 59 -1.68 11.81 0.75
CA PHE A 59 -2.91 12.60 0.66
C PHE A 59 -4.07 11.97 1.44
N VAL A 60 -4.25 10.65 1.34
CA VAL A 60 -5.28 9.94 2.12
C VAL A 60 -5.04 10.14 3.62
N ILE A 61 -3.80 9.99 4.07
CA ILE A 61 -3.43 10.10 5.48
C ILE A 61 -3.64 11.52 6.01
N LEU A 62 -3.16 12.54 5.29
CA LEU A 62 -3.23 13.92 5.76
C LEU A 62 -4.66 14.46 5.81
N PHE A 63 -5.49 14.12 4.82
CA PHE A 63 -6.79 14.76 4.64
C PHE A 63 -7.99 13.85 4.92
N PHE A 64 -7.95 12.57 4.52
CA PHE A 64 -9.07 11.64 4.69
C PHE A 64 -9.10 11.04 6.09
N MET A 65 -7.92 10.74 6.62
CA MET A 65 -7.76 10.26 7.99
C MET A 65 -7.83 11.39 9.02
N GLY A 66 -7.98 12.64 8.56
CA GLY A 66 -8.12 13.80 9.44
C GLY A 66 -6.86 14.13 10.23
N MET A 67 -5.71 13.54 9.92
CA MET A 67 -4.47 13.70 10.70
C MET A 67 -4.10 15.16 10.95
N LYS A 68 -4.36 16.06 9.98
CA LYS A 68 -4.11 17.49 10.14
C LYS A 68 -4.98 18.16 11.24
N TRP A 69 -6.14 17.61 11.55
CA TRP A 69 -7.13 18.15 12.50
C TRP A 69 -7.29 17.32 13.77
N GLU A 70 -6.66 16.14 13.84
CA GLU A 70 -6.68 15.26 15.01
C GLU A 70 -5.61 15.69 16.03
N GLU A 71 -5.80 15.31 17.30
CA GLU A 71 -4.80 15.55 18.35
C GLU A 71 -3.47 14.84 18.04
N GLY A 72 -2.35 15.44 18.45
CA GLY A 72 -1.00 14.95 18.13
C GLY A 72 -0.70 13.52 18.58
N PHE A 73 -1.46 12.98 19.55
CA PHE A 73 -1.33 11.58 20.00
C PHE A 73 -1.75 10.57 18.93
N ASN A 74 -2.83 10.83 18.18
CA ASN A 74 -3.28 9.94 17.10
C ASN A 74 -2.29 9.91 15.94
N ILE A 75 -1.63 11.04 15.69
CA ILE A 75 -0.54 11.14 14.70
C ILE A 75 0.63 10.24 15.10
N LEU A 76 1.02 10.25 16.38
CA LEU A 76 2.14 9.44 16.88
C LEU A 76 1.84 7.94 16.75
N ILE A 77 0.63 7.51 17.12
CA ILE A 77 0.19 6.11 16.95
C ILE A 77 0.20 5.74 15.48
N PHE A 78 -0.34 6.59 14.60
CA PHE A 78 -0.39 6.32 13.17
C PHE A 78 1.01 6.18 12.54
N ILE A 79 1.93 7.09 12.87
CA ILE A 79 3.33 7.01 12.42
C ILE A 79 3.97 5.74 12.97
N GLY A 80 3.72 5.39 14.24
CA GLY A 80 4.17 4.15 14.85
C GLY A 80 3.69 2.92 14.08
N CYS A 81 2.40 2.80 13.81
CA CYS A 81 1.82 1.70 13.03
C CYS A 81 2.40 1.64 11.61
N THR A 82 2.55 2.78 10.93
CA THR A 82 3.11 2.85 9.58
C THR A 82 4.59 2.44 9.56
N ALA A 83 5.36 2.87 10.57
CA ALA A 83 6.77 2.49 10.72
C ALA A 83 6.92 0.99 11.00
N PHE A 84 6.09 0.42 11.89
CA PHE A 84 6.06 -1.01 12.15
C PHE A 84 5.64 -1.82 10.92
N LEU A 85 4.65 -1.34 10.16
CA LEU A 85 4.27 -1.95 8.88
C LEU A 85 5.46 -1.93 7.90
N GLY A 86 6.13 -0.79 7.76
CA GLY A 86 7.33 -0.66 6.92
C GLY A 86 8.45 -1.61 7.36
N LEU A 87 8.66 -1.76 8.68
CA LEU A 87 9.61 -2.70 9.26
C LEU A 87 9.26 -4.15 8.89
N PHE A 88 8.00 -4.55 9.03
CA PHE A 88 7.56 -5.89 8.66
C PHE A 88 7.71 -6.15 7.17
N LEU A 89 7.37 -5.19 6.32
CA LEU A 89 7.59 -5.30 4.87
C LEU A 89 9.08 -5.44 4.54
N ALA A 90 9.96 -4.67 5.21
CA ALA A 90 11.40 -4.80 5.03
C ALA A 90 11.91 -6.19 5.45
N PHE A 91 11.40 -6.74 6.56
CA PHE A 91 11.73 -8.11 6.99
C PHE A 91 11.24 -9.16 5.99
N ILE A 92 10.04 -9.02 5.44
CA ILE A 92 9.51 -9.95 4.41
C ILE A 92 10.42 -9.93 3.17
N LEU A 93 10.84 -8.75 2.73
CA LEU A 93 11.76 -8.63 1.59
C LEU A 93 13.11 -9.28 1.92
N LEU A 94 13.68 -8.97 3.09
CA LEU A 94 14.95 -9.55 3.54
C LEU A 94 14.90 -11.08 3.66
N ASP A 95 13.80 -11.62 4.18
CA ASP A 95 13.55 -13.07 4.26
C ASP A 95 13.60 -13.69 2.84
N GLY A 96 12.87 -13.11 1.89
CA GLY A 96 12.89 -13.55 0.50
C GLY A 96 14.30 -13.52 -0.13
N PHE A 97 15.02 -12.41 0.04
CA PHE A 97 16.40 -12.29 -0.45
C PHE A 97 17.33 -13.34 0.17
N THR A 98 17.21 -13.59 1.47
CA THR A 98 18.07 -14.56 2.18
C THR A 98 17.75 -16.00 1.76
N ARG A 99 16.47 -16.34 1.57
CA ARG A 99 16.03 -17.68 1.15
C ARG A 99 16.53 -18.07 -0.24
N THR A 100 16.62 -17.12 -1.16
CA THR A 100 17.18 -17.37 -2.49
C THR A 100 18.63 -17.87 -2.42
N GLY A 101 19.40 -17.38 -1.44
CA GLY A 101 20.74 -17.90 -1.16
C GLY A 101 20.72 -19.33 -0.61
N VAL A 102 19.79 -19.62 0.32
CA VAL A 102 19.64 -20.94 0.96
C VAL A 102 19.35 -22.05 -0.04
N TYR A 103 18.40 -21.87 -0.96
CA TYR A 103 18.09 -22.90 -1.97
C TYR A 103 19.26 -23.17 -2.93
N SER A 104 20.11 -22.16 -3.19
CA SER A 104 21.31 -22.26 -4.04
C SER A 104 22.53 -22.86 -3.34
N ASN A 105 22.47 -23.11 -2.03
CA ASN A 105 23.51 -23.87 -1.33
C ASN A 105 23.04 -25.27 -0.92
N GLU A 106 21.73 -25.52 -0.88
CA GLU A 106 21.17 -26.84 -0.59
C GLU A 106 21.33 -27.82 -1.76
N ASP A 107 21.25 -27.35 -3.01
CA ASP A 107 21.51 -28.11 -4.23
C ASP A 107 22.99 -28.49 -4.41
N GLU A 108 23.90 -27.64 -3.96
CA GLU A 108 25.35 -27.90 -3.96
C GLU A 108 25.78 -28.83 -2.81
N ILE A 109 25.20 -28.66 -1.61
CA ILE A 109 25.58 -29.43 -0.41
C ILE A 109 24.84 -30.76 -0.29
N ILE A 110 23.59 -30.84 -0.74
CA ILE A 110 22.74 -32.03 -0.62
C ILE A 110 22.19 -32.40 -2.00
N ASN A 111 22.73 -33.46 -2.61
CA ASN A 111 22.30 -33.96 -3.92
C ASN A 111 20.90 -34.63 -3.85
N ILE A 112 19.88 -33.86 -3.49
CA ILE A 112 18.49 -34.29 -3.48
C ILE A 112 17.90 -33.93 -4.84
N LYS A 113 17.75 -34.93 -5.71
CA LYS A 113 16.89 -34.83 -6.89
C LYS A 113 15.49 -34.45 -6.41
N SER A 114 15.02 -33.23 -6.66
CA SER A 114 13.65 -32.86 -6.32
C SER A 114 12.67 -33.84 -6.98
N PRO A 115 11.80 -34.54 -6.22
CA PRO A 115 10.85 -35.50 -6.76
C PRO A 115 9.76 -34.84 -7.61
N VAL A 116 9.68 -33.50 -7.58
CA VAL A 116 8.77 -32.71 -8.40
C VAL A 116 9.48 -32.30 -9.68
N LYS A 117 9.05 -32.88 -10.80
CA LYS A 117 9.45 -32.46 -12.14
C LYS A 117 8.81 -31.09 -12.41
N ILE A 118 9.61 -30.04 -12.52
CA ILE A 118 9.12 -28.74 -12.99
C ILE A 118 8.75 -28.93 -14.46
N ILE A 119 7.46 -28.87 -14.78
CA ILE A 119 6.96 -28.92 -16.15
C ILE A 119 7.39 -27.58 -16.79
N SER A 120 8.21 -27.63 -17.84
CA SER A 120 8.59 -26.42 -18.56
C SER A 120 7.42 -25.95 -19.43
N ASP A 121 7.24 -24.64 -19.67
CA ASP A 121 6.17 -24.11 -20.55
C ASP A 121 6.13 -24.80 -21.94
N THR A 122 7.27 -25.32 -22.39
CA THR A 122 7.44 -26.09 -23.63
C THR A 122 6.82 -27.50 -23.56
N ASP A 123 6.80 -28.13 -22.38
CA ASP A 123 6.22 -29.46 -22.17
C ASP A 123 4.69 -29.45 -22.14
N TYR A 124 4.04 -28.30 -21.86
CA TYR A 124 2.59 -28.17 -21.94
C TYR A 124 2.09 -28.25 -23.39
N HIS A 125 2.83 -27.64 -24.32
CA HIS A 125 2.43 -27.57 -25.73
C HIS A 125 2.59 -28.87 -26.51
N ASN A 126 3.36 -29.84 -26.01
CA ASN A 126 3.69 -31.09 -26.72
C ASN A 126 3.00 -32.33 -26.12
N SER A 127 1.96 -32.14 -25.30
CA SER A 127 1.21 -33.22 -24.62
C SER A 127 -0.15 -33.56 -25.26
N HIS A 128 -0.37 -33.12 -26.50
CA HIS A 128 -1.54 -33.46 -27.32
C HIS A 128 -1.18 -34.34 -28.52
#